data_AF-A0AA41DUN7-F1
#
_entry.id   AF-A0AA41DUN7-F1
#
_cell.length_a   1.000
_cell.length_b   1.000
_cell.length_c   1.000
_cell.angle_alpha   90.00
_cell.angle_beta   90.00
_cell.angle_gamma   90.00
#
_symmetry.space_group_name_H-M   'P 1'
#
loop_
_entity.id
_entity.type
_entity.pdbx_description
1 polymer ?
#
loop_
_entity_poly.entity_id
_entity_poly.type
_entity_poly.pdbx_seq_one_letter_code
_entity_poly.pdbx_strand_id
1 'polypeptide(L)'
;MAGLTPGAEVDHRGTTFTASLLTALLNALRDPSTGHARLGLAWFDSAIFEGDADFESVSFEDDARFMSAIFKSHAEFDSAIFKSHAGFMSATFEGAAKFMLATFGGFGRFRSAIFKSRAEFDLAIFKDTAGFESATFESRAEFISAVFEGAADFTSATFEDDVKFWSAAFEHEAGFESTVFQRGAGFKLATFKGDASFESATFVNAVQVGPLACAGLLVLSGAVFGGPVTLSFAARRLECRRTRWSSTAEIRLRYATVDFAHAVFEYPLTIAAEPDPFVFTGGRQLSEDLFANAPDPGVRMASLRGVDAAHLVLADLDLSGCLFAGTVHLDQLRLEGACTFDTAPPTVHWRRWPPVRFTARRVLAEEHHWRASQPGAARGWNVAVLGAGRAGPLQLAPVYRALRKAFEDGKHEPGAADFYYGEMEMRRHADDIPHSERGLLTAYWALSGYGLRASRSLAWLGAAMIATVVLLMAFGLAQDAPKQTATGTVPAGGGKITFDIDKGDPHNPTGDRFSGVRFEKALNVTLNSVVFRSSGQDLTTAGTYIEMTSRLTEPVLLGLAVLAIRNRIKR
;
A
#
# COMPACT_ATOMS: atom_id res chain seq x y z
N MET A 1 42.74 -44.62 -27.83
CA MET A 1 43.35 -43.49 -27.08
C MET A 1 44.74 -43.09 -27.58
N ALA A 2 45.45 -43.92 -28.37
CA ALA A 2 46.65 -43.44 -29.07
C ALA A 2 46.26 -42.36 -30.10
N GLY A 3 46.77 -41.14 -29.95
CA GLY A 3 46.52 -40.01 -30.86
C GLY A 3 45.63 -38.89 -30.32
N LEU A 4 45.07 -39.02 -29.11
CA LEU A 4 44.39 -37.91 -28.45
C LEU A 4 45.44 -36.92 -27.91
N THR A 5 45.22 -35.63 -28.18
CA THR A 5 46.03 -34.53 -27.68
C THR A 5 45.13 -33.57 -26.89
N PRO A 6 45.66 -32.80 -25.93
CA PRO A 6 44.88 -31.79 -25.22
C PRO A 6 44.16 -30.85 -26.20
N GLY A 7 42.86 -30.66 -26.00
CA GLY A 7 41.99 -29.86 -26.86
C GLY A 7 41.43 -30.59 -28.09
N ALA A 8 41.67 -31.90 -28.23
CA ALA A 8 41.07 -32.69 -29.29
C ALA A 8 39.55 -32.81 -29.13
N GLU A 9 38.84 -32.94 -30.26
CA GLU A 9 37.41 -33.24 -30.29
C GLU A 9 37.14 -34.68 -29.82
N VAL A 10 36.05 -34.85 -29.07
CA VAL A 10 35.64 -36.11 -28.46
C VAL A 10 34.17 -36.37 -28.76
N ASP A 11 33.87 -37.47 -29.43
CA ASP A 11 32.49 -37.94 -29.68
C ASP A 11 32.28 -39.32 -29.04
N HIS A 12 31.51 -39.33 -27.95
CA HIS A 12 31.15 -40.52 -27.17
C HIS A 12 29.65 -40.55 -26.87
N ARG A 13 28.84 -40.12 -27.84
CA ARG A 13 27.38 -40.20 -27.72
C ARG A 13 26.92 -41.66 -27.53
N GLY A 14 25.97 -41.88 -26.62
CA GLY A 14 25.44 -43.20 -26.30
C GLY A 14 26.43 -44.17 -25.65
N THR A 15 27.65 -43.72 -25.30
CA THR A 15 28.68 -44.59 -24.74
C THR A 15 28.46 -44.81 -23.24
N THR A 16 28.65 -46.04 -22.78
CA THR A 16 28.67 -46.36 -21.35
C THR A 16 30.10 -46.25 -20.81
N PHE A 17 30.32 -45.33 -19.87
CA PHE A 17 31.59 -45.09 -19.21
C PHE A 17 31.65 -45.78 -17.84
N THR A 18 32.66 -46.62 -17.65
CA THR A 18 33.16 -46.94 -16.31
C THR A 18 34.06 -45.81 -15.82
N ALA A 19 34.23 -45.69 -14.49
CA ALA A 19 35.16 -44.72 -13.91
C ALA A 19 36.57 -44.84 -14.52
N SER A 20 37.09 -46.07 -14.66
CA SER A 20 38.40 -46.32 -15.26
C SER A 20 38.50 -45.88 -16.72
N LEU A 21 37.44 -46.04 -17.52
CA LEU A 21 37.43 -45.62 -18.92
C LEU A 21 37.45 -44.09 -19.03
N LEU A 22 36.66 -43.41 -18.20
CA LEU A 22 36.64 -41.94 -18.15
C LEU A 22 38.00 -41.39 -17.71
N THR A 23 38.57 -41.92 -16.62
CA THR A 23 39.90 -41.51 -16.14
C THR A 23 40.96 -41.70 -17.23
N ALA A 24 40.89 -42.81 -17.98
CA ALA A 24 41.84 -43.06 -19.06
C ALA A 24 41.67 -42.07 -20.23
N LEU A 25 40.44 -41.70 -20.59
CA LEU A 25 40.14 -40.67 -21.58
C LEU A 25 40.71 -39.31 -21.16
N LEU A 26 40.43 -38.88 -19.92
CA LEU A 26 40.87 -37.58 -19.42
C LEU A 26 42.39 -37.52 -19.26
N ASN A 27 43.04 -38.61 -18.85
CA ASN A 27 44.50 -38.69 -18.81
C ASN A 27 45.15 -38.57 -20.19
N ALA A 28 44.50 -39.11 -21.24
CA ALA A 28 44.99 -38.96 -22.61
C ALA A 28 44.86 -37.51 -23.13
N LEU A 29 43.96 -36.71 -22.54
CA LEU A 29 43.70 -35.31 -22.89
C LEU A 29 44.33 -34.32 -21.91
N ARG A 30 45.16 -34.80 -20.98
CA ARG A 30 45.80 -33.99 -19.94
C ARG A 30 46.85 -33.06 -20.54
N ASP A 31 46.67 -31.75 -20.35
CA ASP A 31 47.65 -30.74 -20.73
C ASP A 31 48.86 -30.77 -19.76
N PRO A 32 50.09 -30.99 -20.24
CA PRO A 32 51.27 -31.04 -19.39
C PRO A 32 51.57 -29.72 -18.65
N SER A 33 51.09 -28.59 -19.17
CA SER A 33 51.36 -27.26 -18.61
C SER A 33 50.46 -26.91 -17.43
N THR A 34 49.17 -27.26 -17.51
CA THR A 34 48.19 -26.99 -16.45
C THR A 34 47.97 -28.18 -15.54
N GLY A 35 48.28 -29.40 -16.00
CA GLY A 35 47.98 -30.65 -15.30
C GLY A 35 46.52 -31.08 -15.39
N HIS A 36 45.67 -30.34 -16.10
CA HIS A 36 44.23 -30.61 -16.22
C HIS A 36 43.87 -31.12 -17.62
N ALA A 37 42.78 -31.90 -17.73
CA ALA A 37 42.31 -32.36 -19.03
C ALA A 37 41.72 -31.19 -19.82
N ARG A 38 42.03 -31.14 -21.12
CA ARG A 38 41.47 -30.17 -22.06
C ARG A 38 40.75 -30.91 -23.17
N LEU A 39 39.47 -30.62 -23.35
CA LEU A 39 38.65 -31.18 -24.41
C LEU A 39 38.28 -30.06 -25.39
N GLY A 40 38.29 -30.36 -26.69
CA GLY A 40 37.73 -29.46 -27.71
C GLY A 40 36.20 -29.55 -27.69
N LEU A 41 35.59 -29.78 -28.87
CA LEU A 41 34.18 -30.19 -28.94
C LEU A 41 34.00 -31.52 -28.20
N ALA A 42 33.06 -31.57 -27.25
CA ALA A 42 32.85 -32.74 -26.41
C ALA A 42 31.39 -33.20 -26.45
N TRP A 43 31.11 -34.32 -27.13
CA TRP A 43 29.77 -34.88 -27.24
C TRP A 43 29.63 -36.16 -26.42
N PHE A 44 28.90 -36.05 -25.33
CA PHE A 44 28.49 -37.12 -24.43
C PHE A 44 26.96 -37.28 -24.39
N ASP A 45 26.25 -36.85 -25.44
CA ASP A 45 24.79 -36.97 -25.49
C ASP A 45 24.37 -38.45 -25.34
N SER A 46 23.40 -38.72 -24.46
CA SER A 46 22.93 -40.06 -24.11
C SER A 46 24.00 -41.01 -23.56
N ALA A 47 25.16 -40.50 -23.14
CA ALA A 47 26.18 -41.31 -22.47
C ALA A 47 25.69 -41.74 -21.08
N ILE A 48 26.16 -42.91 -20.62
CA ILE A 48 25.84 -43.45 -19.30
C ILE A 48 27.13 -43.59 -18.50
N PHE A 49 27.27 -42.82 -17.42
CA PHE A 49 28.40 -42.93 -16.50
C PHE A 49 28.01 -43.86 -15.34
N GLU A 50 28.54 -45.08 -15.34
CA GLU A 50 28.17 -46.10 -14.34
C GLU A 50 28.89 -45.94 -13.01
N GLY A 51 30.11 -45.42 -13.03
CA GLY A 51 30.88 -45.05 -11.85
C GLY A 51 30.93 -43.54 -11.66
N ASP A 52 31.83 -43.09 -10.79
CA ASP A 52 32.06 -41.66 -10.60
C ASP A 52 32.53 -41.01 -11.90
N ALA A 53 31.85 -39.95 -12.29
CA ALA A 53 32.15 -39.13 -13.46
C ALA A 53 32.96 -37.91 -13.03
N ASP A 54 34.27 -38.12 -12.86
CA ASP A 54 35.21 -37.09 -12.43
C ASP A 54 35.63 -36.22 -13.63
N PHE A 55 35.05 -35.03 -13.71
CA PHE A 55 35.42 -33.93 -14.60
C PHE A 55 35.95 -32.73 -13.79
N GLU A 56 36.53 -32.96 -12.60
CA GLU A 56 37.06 -31.91 -11.76
C GLU A 56 38.17 -31.13 -12.50
N SER A 57 38.06 -29.80 -12.48
CA SER A 57 39.01 -28.86 -13.09
C SER A 57 39.25 -29.10 -14.59
N VAL A 58 38.36 -29.80 -15.28
CA VAL A 58 38.45 -30.03 -16.72
C VAL A 58 38.11 -28.75 -17.48
N SER A 59 38.88 -28.44 -18.54
CA SER A 59 38.61 -27.32 -19.44
C SER A 59 37.99 -27.82 -20.74
N PHE A 60 36.73 -27.48 -20.96
CA PHE A 60 36.02 -27.67 -22.23
C PHE A 60 36.22 -26.40 -23.07
N GLU A 61 37.06 -26.51 -24.09
CA GLU A 61 37.52 -25.40 -24.92
C GLU A 61 36.46 -24.96 -25.95
N ASP A 62 35.52 -25.85 -26.28
CA ASP A 62 34.38 -25.61 -27.18
C ASP A 62 33.09 -26.23 -26.57
N ASP A 63 32.02 -26.36 -27.35
CA ASP A 63 30.72 -26.86 -26.89
C ASP A 63 30.84 -28.25 -26.22
N ALA A 64 30.35 -28.33 -24.98
CA ALA A 64 30.27 -29.54 -24.19
C ALA A 64 28.80 -29.97 -24.04
N ARG A 65 28.46 -31.15 -24.54
CA ARG A 65 27.08 -31.65 -24.59
C ARG A 65 26.94 -32.97 -23.85
N PHE A 66 26.00 -33.01 -22.91
CA PHE A 66 25.61 -34.12 -22.06
C PHE A 66 24.08 -34.30 -22.12
N MET A 67 23.47 -34.03 -23.28
CA MET A 67 22.01 -34.09 -23.43
C MET A 67 21.52 -35.51 -23.20
N SER A 68 20.55 -35.68 -22.30
CA SER A 68 20.02 -37.00 -21.92
C SER A 68 21.09 -37.97 -21.36
N ALA A 69 22.24 -37.46 -20.91
CA ALA A 69 23.24 -38.28 -20.24
C ALA A 69 22.74 -38.74 -18.87
N ILE A 70 23.19 -39.92 -18.43
CA ILE A 70 22.82 -40.50 -17.14
C ILE A 70 24.08 -40.69 -16.30
N PHE A 71 24.12 -40.05 -15.13
CA PHE A 71 25.18 -40.18 -14.14
C PHE A 71 24.67 -41.04 -12.99
N LYS A 72 25.05 -42.33 -12.95
CA LYS A 72 24.56 -43.29 -11.93
C LYS A 72 25.18 -43.07 -10.55
N SER A 73 26.40 -42.53 -10.51
CA SER A 73 27.15 -42.21 -9.27
C SER A 73 27.43 -40.70 -9.20
N HIS A 74 28.46 -40.28 -8.44
CA HIS A 74 28.86 -38.88 -8.33
C HIS A 74 29.26 -38.31 -9.69
N ALA A 75 28.77 -37.12 -10.01
CA ALA A 75 29.22 -36.34 -11.15
C ALA A 75 29.94 -35.10 -10.64
N GLU A 76 31.27 -35.08 -10.76
CA GLU A 76 32.10 -34.01 -10.23
C GLU A 76 32.56 -33.11 -11.38
N PHE A 77 32.05 -31.89 -11.42
CA PHE A 77 32.44 -30.82 -12.33
C PHE A 77 32.99 -29.62 -11.55
N ASP A 78 33.47 -29.86 -10.33
CA ASP A 78 34.03 -28.82 -9.48
C ASP A 78 35.21 -28.14 -10.18
N SER A 79 35.21 -26.80 -10.17
CA SER A 79 36.19 -25.96 -10.87
C SER A 79 36.31 -26.23 -12.38
N ALA A 80 35.37 -26.95 -13.01
CA ALA A 80 35.36 -27.15 -14.45
C ALA A 80 35.10 -25.83 -15.19
N ILE A 81 35.76 -25.66 -16.34
CA ILE A 81 35.67 -24.45 -17.16
C ILE A 81 35.05 -24.82 -18.49
N PHE A 82 33.83 -24.35 -18.75
CA PHE A 82 33.17 -24.45 -20.05
C PHE A 82 33.36 -23.13 -20.79
N LYS A 83 34.28 -23.07 -21.76
CA LYS A 83 34.56 -21.81 -22.48
C LYS A 83 33.45 -21.41 -23.46
N SER A 84 32.69 -22.37 -23.95
CA SER A 84 31.52 -22.19 -24.84
C SER A 84 30.24 -22.71 -24.16
N HIS A 85 29.27 -23.22 -24.92
CA HIS A 85 28.00 -23.75 -24.41
C HIS A 85 28.21 -25.05 -23.64
N ALA A 86 27.56 -25.19 -22.48
CA ALA A 86 27.47 -26.43 -21.73
C ALA A 86 26.01 -26.88 -21.65
N GLY A 87 25.70 -28.04 -22.25
CA GLY A 87 24.33 -28.55 -22.32
C GLY A 87 24.14 -29.84 -21.52
N PHE A 88 23.35 -29.79 -20.46
CA PHE A 88 22.90 -30.91 -19.63
C PHE A 88 21.39 -31.12 -19.74
N MET A 89 20.81 -30.75 -20.89
CA MET A 89 19.36 -30.84 -21.11
C MET A 89 18.86 -32.27 -20.96
N SER A 90 17.82 -32.48 -20.17
CA SER A 90 17.26 -33.80 -19.85
C SER A 90 18.26 -34.80 -19.27
N ALA A 91 19.42 -34.35 -18.77
CA ALA A 91 20.37 -35.21 -18.08
C ALA A 91 19.78 -35.68 -16.74
N THR A 92 20.12 -36.91 -16.33
CA THR A 92 19.71 -37.47 -15.04
C THR A 92 20.94 -37.70 -14.18
N PHE A 93 20.99 -37.07 -13.02
CA PHE A 93 22.00 -37.26 -11.99
C PHE A 93 21.39 -38.10 -10.86
N GLU A 94 21.72 -39.39 -10.82
CA GLU A 94 21.25 -40.29 -9.77
C GLU A 94 22.09 -40.15 -8.49
N GLY A 95 23.40 -39.93 -8.63
CA GLY A 95 24.29 -39.53 -7.54
C GLY A 95 24.40 -38.01 -7.38
N ALA A 96 25.24 -37.57 -6.44
CA ALA A 96 25.43 -36.13 -6.21
C ALA A 96 26.10 -35.46 -7.42
N ALA A 97 25.60 -34.29 -7.80
CA ALA A 97 26.12 -33.50 -8.91
C ALA A 97 26.77 -32.23 -8.36
N LYS A 98 28.09 -32.12 -8.52
CA LYS A 98 28.86 -30.99 -7.99
C LYS A 98 29.40 -30.15 -9.13
N PHE A 99 29.11 -28.85 -9.09
CA PHE A 99 29.54 -27.81 -10.02
C PHE A 99 30.11 -26.62 -9.21
N MET A 100 30.69 -26.88 -8.05
CA MET A 100 31.22 -25.83 -7.19
C MET A 100 32.37 -25.13 -7.90
N LEU A 101 32.41 -23.79 -7.88
CA LEU A 101 33.41 -22.99 -8.60
C LEU A 101 33.46 -23.23 -10.12
N ALA A 102 32.50 -23.97 -10.71
CA ALA A 102 32.45 -24.18 -12.14
C ALA A 102 32.15 -22.85 -12.87
N THR A 103 32.79 -22.66 -14.02
CA THR A 103 32.59 -21.46 -14.85
C THR A 103 31.95 -21.83 -16.17
N PHE A 104 30.76 -21.29 -16.44
CA PHE A 104 30.03 -21.41 -17.70
C PHE A 104 30.22 -20.12 -18.51
N GLY A 105 31.10 -20.17 -19.50
CA GLY A 105 31.46 -19.04 -20.35
C GLY A 105 30.41 -18.70 -21.42
N GLY A 106 29.72 -19.72 -21.93
CA GLY A 106 28.50 -19.57 -22.73
C GLY A 106 27.25 -20.04 -21.96
N PHE A 107 26.20 -20.38 -22.70
CA PHE A 107 24.94 -20.86 -22.09
C PHE A 107 25.16 -22.13 -21.26
N GLY A 108 24.77 -22.12 -19.99
CA GLY A 108 24.70 -23.29 -19.13
C GLY A 108 23.27 -23.82 -19.07
N ARG A 109 22.96 -24.89 -19.80
CA ARG A 109 21.57 -25.38 -19.97
C ARG A 109 21.32 -26.69 -19.24
N PHE A 110 20.51 -26.64 -18.20
CA PHE A 110 20.02 -27.76 -17.38
C PHE A 110 18.50 -27.97 -17.54
N ARG A 111 17.92 -27.52 -18.67
CA ARG A 111 16.49 -27.65 -18.94
C ARG A 111 16.03 -29.10 -18.81
N SER A 112 14.99 -29.33 -18.02
CA SER A 112 14.42 -30.65 -17.72
C SER A 112 15.43 -31.66 -17.15
N ALA A 113 16.56 -31.20 -16.60
CA ALA A 113 17.49 -32.07 -15.90
C ALA A 113 16.86 -32.56 -14.59
N ILE A 114 17.20 -33.78 -14.19
CA ILE A 114 16.70 -34.40 -12.95
C ILE A 114 17.90 -34.65 -12.03
N PHE A 115 17.88 -34.04 -10.86
CA PHE A 115 18.84 -34.24 -9.80
C PHE A 115 18.18 -35.04 -8.67
N LYS A 116 18.43 -36.34 -8.62
CA LYS A 116 17.84 -37.24 -7.61
C LYS A 116 18.53 -37.12 -6.24
N SER A 117 19.78 -36.66 -6.24
CA SER A 117 20.60 -36.43 -5.05
C SER A 117 21.03 -34.97 -4.98
N ARG A 118 21.91 -34.63 -4.03
CA ARG A 118 22.34 -33.24 -3.78
C ARG A 118 22.98 -32.64 -5.03
N ALA A 119 22.54 -31.43 -5.38
CA ALA A 119 23.09 -30.64 -6.48
C ALA A 119 23.76 -29.38 -5.92
N GLU A 120 25.06 -29.22 -6.14
CA GLU A 120 25.88 -28.14 -5.58
C GLU A 120 26.43 -27.26 -6.70
N PHE A 121 25.93 -26.03 -6.80
CA PHE A 121 26.39 -24.98 -7.73
C PHE A 121 27.00 -23.80 -6.94
N ASP A 122 27.51 -24.07 -5.75
CA ASP A 122 28.07 -23.06 -4.87
C ASP A 122 29.27 -22.37 -5.54
N LEU A 123 29.28 -21.03 -5.51
CA LEU A 123 30.31 -20.21 -6.16
C LEU A 123 30.45 -20.43 -7.68
N ALA A 124 29.49 -21.12 -8.33
CA ALA A 124 29.48 -21.26 -9.78
C ALA A 124 29.24 -19.90 -10.45
N ILE A 125 29.86 -19.70 -11.62
CA ILE A 125 29.75 -18.46 -12.39
C ILE A 125 29.13 -18.77 -13.74
N PHE A 126 27.96 -18.19 -14.01
CA PHE A 126 27.28 -18.24 -15.30
C PHE A 126 27.44 -16.91 -16.02
N LYS A 127 28.34 -16.85 -17.01
CA LYS A 127 28.65 -15.62 -17.75
C LYS A 127 27.57 -15.24 -18.75
N ASP A 128 26.90 -16.25 -19.30
CA ASP A 128 25.72 -16.11 -20.16
C ASP A 128 24.52 -16.77 -19.45
N THR A 129 23.41 -16.96 -20.16
CA THR A 129 22.14 -17.44 -19.62
C THR A 129 22.28 -18.83 -19.00
N ALA A 130 21.85 -18.94 -17.73
CA ALA A 130 21.74 -20.19 -16.98
C ALA A 130 20.30 -20.69 -17.01
N GLY A 131 20.03 -21.77 -17.73
CA GLY A 131 18.67 -22.29 -17.93
C GLY A 131 18.40 -23.57 -17.14
N PHE A 132 17.60 -23.49 -16.10
CA PHE A 132 17.07 -24.59 -15.27
C PHE A 132 15.56 -24.81 -15.50
N GLU A 133 15.02 -24.33 -16.62
CA GLU A 133 13.60 -24.47 -16.97
C GLU A 133 13.13 -25.93 -16.81
N SER A 134 12.06 -26.16 -16.06
CA SER A 134 11.48 -27.48 -15.79
C SER A 134 12.46 -28.50 -15.16
N ALA A 135 13.58 -28.07 -14.59
CA ALA A 135 14.48 -28.95 -13.86
C ALA A 135 13.82 -29.44 -12.56
N THR A 136 14.12 -30.67 -12.16
CA THR A 136 13.62 -31.26 -10.91
C THR A 136 14.79 -31.59 -9.99
N PHE A 137 14.73 -31.07 -8.77
CA PHE A 137 15.66 -31.35 -7.69
C PHE A 137 14.91 -32.14 -6.62
N GLU A 138 15.08 -33.46 -6.60
CA GLU A 138 14.42 -34.36 -5.63
C GLU A 138 15.08 -34.27 -4.24
N SER A 139 16.31 -33.74 -4.17
CA SER A 139 17.03 -33.47 -2.93
C SER A 139 17.54 -32.03 -2.88
N ARG A 140 18.31 -31.71 -1.85
CA ARG A 140 18.81 -30.36 -1.57
C ARG A 140 19.62 -29.80 -2.75
N ALA A 141 19.28 -28.58 -3.15
CA ALA A 141 19.96 -27.84 -4.20
C ALA A 141 20.59 -26.56 -3.63
N GLU A 142 21.83 -26.27 -4.01
CA GLU A 142 22.58 -25.14 -3.47
C GLU A 142 23.20 -24.31 -4.59
N PHE A 143 23.00 -23.00 -4.49
CA PHE A 143 23.53 -21.96 -5.36
C PHE A 143 24.14 -20.85 -4.49
N ILE A 144 24.81 -21.26 -3.40
CA ILE A 144 25.32 -20.33 -2.39
C ILE A 144 26.47 -19.54 -3.00
N SER A 145 26.33 -18.21 -3.00
CA SER A 145 27.29 -17.29 -3.62
C SER A 145 27.53 -17.54 -5.11
N ALA A 146 26.60 -18.23 -5.79
CA ALA A 146 26.61 -18.35 -7.24
C ALA A 146 26.41 -16.97 -7.89
N VAL A 147 27.07 -16.74 -9.01
CA VAL A 147 26.99 -15.48 -9.77
C VAL A 147 26.39 -15.77 -11.14
N PHE A 148 25.24 -15.17 -11.40
CA PHE A 148 24.57 -15.18 -12.70
C PHE A 148 24.82 -13.82 -13.36
N GLU A 149 25.88 -13.73 -14.17
CA GLU A 149 26.17 -12.53 -14.96
C GLU A 149 25.20 -12.41 -16.14
N GLY A 150 24.68 -13.52 -16.67
CA GLY A 150 23.56 -13.56 -17.61
C GLY A 150 22.20 -13.72 -16.93
N ALA A 151 21.13 -13.93 -17.72
CA ALA A 151 19.80 -14.24 -17.19
C ALA A 151 19.77 -15.62 -16.53
N ALA A 152 18.99 -15.79 -15.46
CA ALA A 152 18.82 -17.06 -14.78
C ALA A 152 17.36 -17.50 -14.86
N ASP A 153 17.10 -18.65 -15.49
CA ASP A 153 15.74 -19.13 -15.74
C ASP A 153 15.47 -20.43 -14.98
N PHE A 154 14.67 -20.35 -13.93
CA PHE A 154 14.15 -21.48 -13.14
C PHE A 154 12.65 -21.71 -13.38
N THR A 155 12.11 -21.22 -14.51
CA THR A 155 10.69 -21.35 -14.85
C THR A 155 10.23 -22.79 -14.79
N SER A 156 9.14 -23.06 -14.07
CA SER A 156 8.56 -24.40 -13.87
C SER A 156 9.51 -25.41 -13.22
N ALA A 157 10.62 -25.00 -12.63
CA ALA A 157 11.48 -25.88 -11.86
C ALA A 157 10.75 -26.38 -10.60
N THR A 158 11.11 -27.57 -10.13
CA THR A 158 10.58 -28.16 -8.90
C THR A 158 11.71 -28.48 -7.95
N PHE A 159 11.64 -27.91 -6.73
CA PHE A 159 12.52 -28.24 -5.62
C PHE A 159 11.71 -29.02 -4.59
N GLU A 160 11.94 -30.33 -4.51
CA GLU A 160 11.23 -31.21 -3.58
C GLU A 160 11.77 -31.12 -2.14
N ASP A 161 13.02 -30.68 -2.00
CA ASP A 161 13.67 -30.38 -0.72
C ASP A 161 14.15 -28.91 -0.66
N ASP A 162 14.91 -28.55 0.37
CA ASP A 162 15.41 -27.20 0.57
C ASP A 162 16.32 -26.73 -0.59
N VAL A 163 16.07 -25.51 -1.08
CA VAL A 163 16.96 -24.80 -2.01
C VAL A 163 17.56 -23.56 -1.36
N LYS A 164 18.84 -23.30 -1.64
CA LYS A 164 19.59 -22.17 -1.08
C LYS A 164 20.26 -21.31 -2.16
N PHE A 165 19.76 -20.09 -2.32
CA PHE A 165 20.37 -19.02 -3.12
C PHE A 165 21.08 -18.00 -2.20
N TRP A 166 21.73 -18.46 -1.13
CA TRP A 166 22.27 -17.55 -0.14
C TRP A 166 23.44 -16.75 -0.71
N SER A 167 23.39 -15.42 -0.58
CA SER A 167 24.39 -14.51 -1.18
C SER A 167 24.56 -14.68 -2.70
N ALA A 168 23.59 -15.30 -3.38
CA ALA A 168 23.62 -15.40 -4.84
C ALA A 168 23.43 -14.01 -5.47
N ALA A 169 24.16 -13.76 -6.56
CA ALA A 169 24.09 -12.50 -7.30
C ALA A 169 23.48 -12.73 -8.67
N PHE A 170 22.34 -12.10 -8.93
CA PHE A 170 21.67 -12.08 -10.23
C PHE A 170 21.86 -10.71 -10.86
N GLU A 171 22.74 -10.62 -11.86
CA GLU A 171 23.11 -9.37 -12.51
C GLU A 171 22.07 -8.92 -13.55
N HIS A 172 21.30 -9.87 -14.09
CA HIS A 172 20.20 -9.65 -15.03
C HIS A 172 18.88 -10.26 -14.49
N GLU A 173 17.92 -10.49 -15.39
CA GLU A 173 16.61 -11.07 -15.08
C GLU A 173 16.74 -12.47 -14.46
N ALA A 174 15.97 -12.71 -13.39
CA ALA A 174 15.88 -14.00 -12.71
C ALA A 174 14.42 -14.47 -12.68
N GLY A 175 14.13 -15.53 -13.44
CA GLY A 175 12.80 -16.14 -13.56
C GLY A 175 12.64 -17.34 -12.63
N PHE A 176 11.56 -17.34 -11.86
CA PHE A 176 11.07 -18.42 -10.99
C PHE A 176 9.56 -18.63 -11.22
N GLU A 177 9.09 -18.34 -12.43
CA GLU A 177 7.68 -18.42 -12.79
C GLU A 177 7.20 -19.86 -12.70
N SER A 178 6.07 -20.08 -12.03
CA SER A 178 5.50 -21.41 -11.80
C SER A 178 6.46 -22.41 -11.12
N THR A 179 7.54 -21.92 -10.48
CA THR A 179 8.45 -22.75 -9.69
C THR A 179 7.73 -23.28 -8.45
N VAL A 180 7.96 -24.55 -8.11
CA VAL A 180 7.41 -25.17 -6.91
C VAL A 180 8.50 -25.39 -5.88
N PHE A 181 8.35 -24.76 -4.71
CA PHE A 181 9.20 -24.97 -3.54
C PHE A 181 8.42 -25.78 -2.51
N GLN A 182 8.70 -27.10 -2.42
CA GLN A 182 7.99 -28.00 -1.49
C GLN A 182 8.39 -27.74 -0.03
N ARG A 183 9.64 -27.36 0.21
CA ARG A 183 10.23 -27.11 1.54
C ARG A 183 10.79 -25.68 1.64
N GLY A 184 12.02 -25.50 2.11
CA GLY A 184 12.64 -24.19 2.29
C GLY A 184 13.11 -23.57 0.97
N ALA A 185 12.83 -22.28 0.78
CA ALA A 185 13.33 -21.47 -0.34
C ALA A 185 14.18 -20.30 0.19
N GLY A 186 15.47 -20.54 0.38
CA GLY A 186 16.36 -19.61 1.07
C GLY A 186 17.01 -18.58 0.14
N PHE A 187 16.61 -17.31 0.25
CA PHE A 187 17.19 -16.18 -0.50
C PHE A 187 17.98 -15.20 0.38
N LYS A 188 18.46 -15.65 1.54
CA LYS A 188 19.21 -14.81 2.48
C LYS A 188 20.41 -14.16 1.80
N LEU A 189 20.53 -12.83 1.88
CA LEU A 189 21.60 -12.03 1.27
C LEU A 189 21.64 -12.08 -0.27
N ALA A 190 20.63 -12.64 -0.94
CA ALA A 190 20.58 -12.65 -2.40
C ALA A 190 20.37 -11.22 -2.93
N THR A 191 21.01 -10.92 -4.06
CA THR A 191 20.90 -9.61 -4.72
C THR A 191 20.45 -9.80 -6.16
N PHE A 192 19.38 -9.10 -6.53
CA PHE A 192 18.85 -9.03 -7.89
C PHE A 192 19.04 -7.60 -8.41
N LYS A 193 19.91 -7.44 -9.43
CA LYS A 193 20.10 -6.14 -10.11
C LYS A 193 19.06 -5.91 -11.19
N GLY A 194 18.62 -6.98 -11.85
CA GLY A 194 17.48 -7.00 -12.77
C GLY A 194 16.15 -7.25 -12.07
N ASP A 195 15.16 -7.62 -12.87
CA ASP A 195 13.83 -8.03 -12.40
C ASP A 195 13.89 -9.47 -11.89
N ALA A 196 13.12 -9.75 -10.82
CA ALA A 196 13.00 -11.07 -10.21
C ALA A 196 11.54 -11.47 -10.20
N SER A 197 11.20 -12.54 -10.92
CA SER A 197 9.82 -12.94 -11.14
C SER A 197 9.53 -14.30 -10.52
N PHE A 198 8.61 -14.33 -9.57
CA PHE A 198 8.05 -15.54 -8.95
C PHE A 198 6.56 -15.66 -9.32
N GLU A 199 6.20 -15.24 -10.54
CA GLU A 199 4.80 -15.26 -10.98
C GLU A 199 4.25 -16.69 -10.91
N SER A 200 3.10 -16.87 -10.25
CA SER A 200 2.46 -18.17 -10.04
C SER A 200 3.34 -19.22 -9.34
N ALA A 201 4.43 -18.82 -8.67
CA ALA A 201 5.26 -19.72 -7.88
C ALA A 201 4.47 -20.25 -6.66
N THR A 202 4.77 -21.49 -6.25
CA THR A 202 4.11 -22.13 -5.11
C THR A 202 5.12 -22.41 -4.01
N PHE A 203 4.89 -21.81 -2.84
CA PHE A 203 5.67 -22.03 -1.62
C PHE A 203 4.85 -22.87 -0.65
N VAL A 204 5.10 -24.18 -0.60
CA VAL A 204 4.27 -25.11 0.18
C VAL A 204 4.59 -25.00 1.67
N ASN A 205 5.85 -25.13 2.06
CA ASN A 205 6.30 -25.09 3.46
C ASN A 205 7.48 -24.13 3.70
N ALA A 206 7.57 -23.05 2.90
CA ALA A 206 8.63 -22.07 3.08
C ALA A 206 8.36 -21.23 4.35
N VAL A 207 9.26 -21.32 5.32
CA VAL A 207 9.15 -20.55 6.59
C VAL A 207 9.62 -19.11 6.42
N GLN A 208 10.64 -18.89 5.59
CA GLN A 208 11.25 -17.58 5.39
C GLN A 208 11.71 -17.41 3.95
N VAL A 209 11.41 -16.25 3.34
CA VAL A 209 11.93 -15.83 2.03
C VAL A 209 12.62 -14.48 2.18
N GLY A 210 13.91 -14.43 1.87
CA GLY A 210 14.79 -13.30 2.16
C GLY A 210 15.37 -13.34 3.58
N PRO A 211 15.90 -12.23 4.12
CA PRO A 211 16.07 -10.92 3.48
C PRO A 211 16.88 -10.96 2.18
N LEU A 212 16.33 -10.36 1.12
CA LEU A 212 16.97 -10.16 -0.19
C LEU A 212 16.80 -8.71 -0.67
N ALA A 213 17.67 -8.30 -1.60
CA ALA A 213 17.63 -6.98 -2.24
C ALA A 213 17.32 -7.11 -3.73
N CYS A 214 16.35 -6.33 -4.23
CA CYS A 214 15.97 -6.30 -5.65
C CYS A 214 15.91 -4.85 -6.17
N ALA A 215 16.82 -4.49 -7.07
CA ALA A 215 16.87 -3.15 -7.68
C ALA A 215 15.75 -2.95 -8.72
N GLY A 216 15.40 -4.02 -9.43
CA GLY A 216 14.32 -4.09 -10.41
C GLY A 216 12.95 -4.33 -9.79
N LEU A 217 12.05 -4.89 -10.60
CA LEU A 217 10.72 -5.32 -10.21
C LEU A 217 10.75 -6.71 -9.57
N LEU A 218 10.19 -6.83 -8.35
CA LEU A 218 9.94 -8.12 -7.71
C LEU A 218 8.48 -8.53 -7.94
N VAL A 219 8.24 -9.55 -8.74
CA VAL A 219 6.89 -10.05 -9.07
C VAL A 219 6.57 -11.28 -8.24
N LEU A 220 5.53 -11.22 -7.42
CA LEU A 220 4.93 -12.37 -6.72
C LEU A 220 3.50 -12.62 -7.21
N SER A 221 3.08 -12.01 -8.32
CA SER A 221 1.70 -12.08 -8.79
C SER A 221 1.27 -13.52 -9.03
N GLY A 222 0.07 -13.90 -8.55
CA GLY A 222 -0.44 -15.26 -8.65
C GLY A 222 0.25 -16.29 -7.73
N ALA A 223 1.29 -15.92 -6.98
CA ALA A 223 1.99 -16.84 -6.10
C ALA A 223 1.10 -17.35 -4.95
N VAL A 224 1.38 -18.57 -4.51
CA VAL A 224 0.63 -19.26 -3.46
C VAL A 224 1.54 -19.59 -2.29
N PHE A 225 1.17 -19.19 -1.09
CA PHE A 225 1.85 -19.51 0.16
C PHE A 225 0.97 -20.45 0.99
N GLY A 226 1.35 -21.72 1.06
CA GLY A 226 0.60 -22.78 1.74
C GLY A 226 0.83 -22.85 3.25
N GLY A 227 2.03 -22.46 3.71
CA GLY A 227 2.45 -22.51 5.12
C GLY A 227 2.69 -21.12 5.72
N PRO A 228 2.89 -21.05 7.06
CA PRO A 228 3.27 -19.80 7.71
C PRO A 228 4.60 -19.28 7.17
N VAL A 229 4.66 -18.01 6.78
CA VAL A 229 5.85 -17.45 6.11
C VAL A 229 6.17 -16.03 6.55
N THR A 230 7.47 -15.75 6.72
CA THR A 230 7.99 -14.40 6.85
C THR A 230 8.73 -14.01 5.57
N LEU A 231 8.28 -12.93 4.93
CA LEU A 231 8.93 -12.33 3.78
C LEU A 231 9.67 -11.07 4.21
N SER A 232 10.91 -10.92 3.75
CA SER A 232 11.71 -9.73 4.05
C SER A 232 12.39 -9.24 2.78
N PHE A 233 12.03 -8.04 2.31
CA PHE A 233 12.52 -7.53 1.03
C PHE A 233 12.95 -6.06 1.12
N ALA A 234 14.11 -5.76 0.55
CA ALA A 234 14.42 -4.41 0.09
C ALA A 234 14.20 -4.38 -1.43
N ALA A 235 13.19 -3.66 -1.91
CA ALA A 235 12.87 -3.62 -3.34
C ALA A 235 12.28 -2.27 -3.72
N ARG A 236 12.42 -1.81 -4.97
CA ARG A 236 11.77 -0.56 -5.42
C ARG A 236 10.29 -0.77 -5.72
N ARG A 237 9.95 -1.91 -6.31
CA ARG A 237 8.58 -2.27 -6.71
C ARG A 237 8.33 -3.73 -6.38
N LEU A 238 7.17 -3.98 -5.78
CA LEU A 238 6.70 -5.31 -5.42
C LEU A 238 5.27 -5.49 -5.93
N GLU A 239 5.07 -6.47 -6.81
CA GLU A 239 3.75 -6.81 -7.34
C GLU A 239 3.24 -8.13 -6.77
N CYS A 240 2.23 -8.07 -5.92
CA CYS A 240 1.60 -9.21 -5.25
C CYS A 240 0.15 -9.43 -5.71
N ARG A 241 -0.14 -9.15 -6.99
CA ARG A 241 -1.52 -9.20 -7.51
C ARG A 241 -2.02 -10.64 -7.52
N ARG A 242 -3.27 -10.87 -7.11
CA ARG A 242 -3.88 -12.23 -7.09
C ARG A 242 -3.06 -13.28 -6.31
N THR A 243 -2.25 -12.86 -5.34
CA THR A 243 -1.57 -13.79 -4.43
C THR A 243 -2.57 -14.52 -3.55
N ARG A 244 -2.25 -15.75 -3.14
CA ARG A 244 -3.05 -16.53 -2.20
C ARG A 244 -2.24 -16.90 -0.97
N TRP A 245 -2.82 -16.67 0.20
CA TRP A 245 -2.19 -16.88 1.49
C TRP A 245 -3.08 -17.79 2.32
N SER A 246 -2.70 -19.06 2.41
CA SER A 246 -3.45 -20.11 3.12
C SER A 246 -2.94 -20.32 4.55
N SER A 247 -2.14 -19.40 5.07
CA SER A 247 -1.66 -19.39 6.45
C SER A 247 -1.24 -17.97 6.87
N THR A 248 -0.85 -17.81 8.12
CA THR A 248 -0.38 -16.52 8.66
C THR A 248 0.90 -16.07 7.96
N ALA A 249 0.97 -14.79 7.60
CA ALA A 249 2.16 -14.26 6.96
C ALA A 249 2.57 -12.89 7.51
N GLU A 250 3.88 -12.65 7.51
CA GLU A 250 4.45 -11.35 7.87
C GLU A 250 5.34 -10.88 6.73
N ILE A 251 5.11 -9.67 6.24
CA ILE A 251 5.85 -9.08 5.13
C ILE A 251 6.53 -7.82 5.63
N ARG A 252 7.86 -7.83 5.66
CA ARG A 252 8.70 -6.70 6.06
C ARG A 252 9.38 -6.10 4.86
N LEU A 253 9.17 -4.81 4.64
CA LEU A 253 9.54 -4.15 3.40
C LEU A 253 10.40 -2.91 3.65
N ARG A 254 11.28 -2.61 2.69
CA ARG A 254 12.07 -1.38 2.63
C ARG A 254 12.07 -0.85 1.20
N TYR A 255 11.99 0.48 1.05
CA TYR A 255 12.00 1.23 -0.23
C TYR A 255 10.83 0.94 -1.20
N ALA A 256 9.93 0.02 -0.86
CA ALA A 256 9.04 -0.61 -1.83
C ALA A 256 7.76 0.17 -2.10
N THR A 257 7.36 0.23 -3.37
CA THR A 257 5.96 0.48 -3.76
C THR A 257 5.28 -0.86 -4.03
N VAL A 258 4.15 -1.13 -3.35
CA VAL A 258 3.56 -2.47 -3.26
C VAL A 258 2.14 -2.51 -3.80
N ASP A 259 1.82 -3.48 -4.65
CA ASP A 259 0.48 -3.71 -5.19
C ASP A 259 -0.08 -5.08 -4.79
N PHE A 260 -1.16 -5.11 -4.00
CA PHE A 260 -1.87 -6.32 -3.57
C PHE A 260 -3.23 -6.50 -4.26
N ALA A 261 -3.48 -5.84 -5.39
CA ALA A 261 -4.76 -5.93 -6.07
C ALA A 261 -5.21 -7.39 -6.27
N HIS A 262 -6.42 -7.69 -5.79
CA HIS A 262 -7.08 -8.98 -5.85
C HIS A 262 -6.39 -10.12 -5.09
N ALA A 263 -5.50 -9.81 -4.15
CA ALA A 263 -4.93 -10.82 -3.25
C ALA A 263 -6.01 -11.40 -2.31
N VAL A 264 -5.84 -12.67 -1.95
CA VAL A 264 -6.75 -13.42 -1.07
C VAL A 264 -6.01 -13.83 0.19
N PHE A 265 -6.49 -13.35 1.34
CA PHE A 265 -5.95 -13.67 2.65
C PHE A 265 -6.94 -14.56 3.40
N GLU A 266 -6.60 -15.84 3.60
CA GLU A 266 -7.43 -16.77 4.38
C GLU A 266 -7.15 -16.66 5.88
N TYR A 267 -6.00 -16.06 6.25
CA TYR A 267 -5.50 -15.92 7.62
C TYR A 267 -4.91 -14.51 7.85
N PRO A 268 -4.65 -14.13 9.12
CA PRO A 268 -3.97 -12.88 9.47
C PRO A 268 -2.67 -12.65 8.71
N LEU A 269 -2.57 -11.47 8.10
CA LEU A 269 -1.39 -11.03 7.37
C LEU A 269 -0.99 -9.61 7.82
N THR A 270 0.29 -9.45 8.17
CA THR A 270 0.88 -8.17 8.55
C THR A 270 1.84 -7.68 7.46
N ILE A 271 1.67 -6.43 7.03
CA ILE A 271 2.58 -5.74 6.11
C ILE A 271 3.18 -4.55 6.85
N ALA A 272 4.50 -4.56 7.03
CA ALA A 272 5.21 -3.54 7.79
C ALA A 272 6.34 -2.92 6.97
N ALA A 273 6.51 -1.59 7.08
CA ALA A 273 7.77 -0.96 6.73
C ALA A 273 8.80 -1.22 7.83
N GLU A 274 9.97 -1.72 7.47
CA GLU A 274 11.08 -1.90 8.42
C GLU A 274 11.97 -0.65 8.39
N PRO A 275 12.12 0.10 9.50
CA PRO A 275 12.90 1.35 9.52
C PRO A 275 14.42 1.09 9.49
N ASP A 276 14.86 -0.03 10.07
CA ASP A 276 16.28 -0.39 10.16
C ASP A 276 16.69 -1.39 9.06
N PRO A 277 17.94 -1.32 8.55
CA PRO A 277 18.45 -2.33 7.63
C PRO A 277 18.35 -3.73 8.21
N PHE A 278 18.07 -4.73 7.37
CA PHE A 278 18.00 -6.11 7.82
C PHE A 278 19.36 -6.60 8.33
N VAL A 279 19.45 -6.85 9.64
CA VAL A 279 20.66 -7.37 10.31
C VAL A 279 20.54 -8.87 10.49
N PHE A 280 21.60 -9.60 10.13
CA PHE A 280 21.66 -11.04 10.30
C PHE A 280 22.37 -11.44 11.59
N THR A 281 22.14 -12.67 12.03
CA THR A 281 22.92 -13.34 13.09
C THR A 281 24.41 -13.31 12.71
N GLY A 282 25.19 -12.47 13.40
CA GLY A 282 26.60 -12.18 13.08
C GLY A 282 26.90 -10.72 12.71
N GLY A 283 25.91 -9.83 12.71
CA GLY A 283 26.11 -8.38 12.53
C GLY A 283 26.29 -7.92 11.08
N ARG A 284 26.39 -8.85 10.12
CA ARG A 284 26.36 -8.53 8.68
C ARG A 284 25.00 -7.94 8.34
N GLN A 285 24.98 -6.88 7.53
CA GLN A 285 23.78 -6.26 7.00
C GLN A 285 23.56 -6.68 5.55
N LEU A 286 22.31 -6.63 5.10
CA LEU A 286 21.99 -6.70 3.68
C LEU A 286 22.61 -5.48 2.98
N SER A 287 23.36 -5.67 1.90
CA SER A 287 23.87 -4.54 1.12
C SER A 287 22.69 -3.82 0.47
N GLU A 288 22.55 -2.53 0.77
CA GLU A 288 21.55 -1.64 0.19
C GLU A 288 22.16 -0.71 -0.88
N ASP A 289 23.37 -1.02 -1.39
CA ASP A 289 24.09 -0.19 -2.37
C ASP A 289 23.26 0.02 -3.66
N LEU A 290 22.42 -0.97 -4.01
CA LEU A 290 21.46 -0.90 -5.11
C LEU A 290 20.42 0.24 -4.95
N PHE A 291 20.24 0.74 -3.73
CA PHE A 291 19.29 1.78 -3.36
C PHE A 291 19.97 3.10 -2.95
N ALA A 292 21.27 3.28 -3.21
CA ALA A 292 21.99 4.51 -2.83
C ALA A 292 21.36 5.82 -3.39
N ASN A 293 20.63 5.73 -4.49
CA ASN A 293 19.90 6.86 -5.11
C ASN A 293 18.41 6.93 -4.73
N ALA A 294 17.92 6.03 -3.88
CA ALA A 294 16.52 6.03 -3.44
C ALA A 294 16.28 7.20 -2.47
N PRO A 295 15.17 7.94 -2.61
CA PRO A 295 14.94 9.15 -1.83
C PRO A 295 14.64 8.89 -0.35
N ASP A 296 14.06 7.74 -0.01
CA ASP A 296 13.63 7.36 1.34
C ASP A 296 13.45 5.82 1.45
N PRO A 297 13.85 5.17 2.56
CA PRO A 297 13.51 3.77 2.88
C PRO A 297 12.03 3.49 3.12
N GLY A 298 11.16 4.51 3.17
CA GLY A 298 9.72 4.36 3.33
C GLY A 298 9.05 3.42 2.30
N VAL A 299 7.97 2.78 2.73
CA VAL A 299 7.19 1.83 1.92
C VAL A 299 5.84 2.44 1.58
N ARG A 300 5.45 2.36 0.30
CA ARG A 300 4.21 2.92 -0.23
C ARG A 300 3.27 1.81 -0.67
N MET A 301 2.01 1.87 -0.25
CA MET A 301 0.97 0.99 -0.77
C MET A 301 0.34 1.60 -2.02
N ALA A 302 0.33 0.88 -3.13
CA ALA A 302 -0.25 1.31 -4.39
C ALA A 302 -1.73 0.90 -4.53
N SER A 303 -2.08 -0.35 -4.19
CA SER A 303 -3.46 -0.80 -4.28
C SER A 303 -3.77 -1.97 -3.36
N LEU A 304 -4.97 -1.92 -2.78
CA LEU A 304 -5.63 -3.03 -2.08
C LEU A 304 -6.94 -3.43 -2.77
N ARG A 305 -7.17 -3.00 -4.02
CA ARG A 305 -8.44 -3.23 -4.70
C ARG A 305 -8.78 -4.72 -4.78
N GLY A 306 -10.00 -5.10 -4.40
CA GLY A 306 -10.48 -6.48 -4.48
C GLY A 306 -9.91 -7.42 -3.41
N VAL A 307 -9.24 -6.88 -2.40
CA VAL A 307 -8.74 -7.60 -1.22
C VAL A 307 -9.82 -7.65 -0.13
N ASP A 308 -9.88 -8.74 0.63
CA ASP A 308 -10.58 -8.79 1.91
C ASP A 308 -9.66 -8.32 3.05
N ALA A 309 -9.99 -7.18 3.66
CA ALA A 309 -9.16 -6.54 4.67
C ALA A 309 -9.45 -7.02 6.11
N ALA A 310 -10.35 -8.00 6.31
CA ALA A 310 -10.74 -8.48 7.65
C ALA A 310 -9.56 -8.94 8.53
N HIS A 311 -8.51 -9.45 7.88
CA HIS A 311 -7.34 -10.05 8.52
C HIS A 311 -6.03 -9.29 8.20
N LEU A 312 -6.14 -8.07 7.67
CA LEU A 312 -5.00 -7.29 7.22
C LEU A 312 -4.55 -6.27 8.28
N VAL A 313 -3.27 -6.30 8.60
CA VAL A 313 -2.60 -5.29 9.43
C VAL A 313 -1.57 -4.56 8.59
N LEU A 314 -1.64 -3.23 8.56
CA LEU A 314 -0.65 -2.38 7.90
C LEU A 314 0.08 -1.56 8.96
N ALA A 315 1.40 -1.62 8.98
CA ALA A 315 2.25 -0.92 9.95
C ALA A 315 3.26 0.00 9.25
N ASP A 316 3.28 1.28 9.65
CA ASP A 316 4.26 2.27 9.21
C ASP A 316 4.35 2.48 7.68
N LEU A 317 3.21 2.35 6.97
CA LEU A 317 3.14 2.48 5.52
C LEU A 317 2.64 3.87 5.06
N ASP A 318 3.15 4.34 3.92
CA ASP A 318 2.56 5.46 3.19
C ASP A 318 1.40 4.98 2.31
N LEU A 319 0.18 5.40 2.66
CA LEU A 319 -1.07 5.07 1.97
C LEU A 319 -1.57 6.23 1.09
N SER A 320 -0.75 7.29 0.88
CA SER A 320 -1.13 8.48 0.09
C SER A 320 -1.53 8.17 -1.35
N GLY A 321 -0.89 7.17 -1.96
CA GLY A 321 -1.19 6.68 -3.31
C GLY A 321 -2.10 5.44 -3.35
N CYS A 322 -2.57 4.94 -2.21
CA CYS A 322 -3.24 3.65 -2.12
C CYS A 322 -4.68 3.71 -2.65
N LEU A 323 -5.01 2.79 -3.56
CA LEU A 323 -6.37 2.58 -4.05
C LEU A 323 -7.11 1.57 -3.16
N PHE A 324 -8.21 2.00 -2.55
CA PHE A 324 -9.06 1.22 -1.64
C PHE A 324 -10.42 0.81 -2.24
N ALA A 325 -10.86 1.44 -3.34
CA ALA A 325 -12.15 1.18 -3.95
C ALA A 325 -12.27 -0.30 -4.37
N GLY A 326 -13.30 -0.97 -3.86
CA GLY A 326 -13.53 -2.40 -4.09
C GLY A 326 -12.83 -3.33 -3.10
N THR A 327 -12.21 -2.81 -2.03
CA THR A 327 -11.83 -3.62 -0.86
C THR A 327 -13.09 -4.09 -0.10
N VAL A 328 -13.05 -5.31 0.41
CA VAL A 328 -14.09 -5.91 1.25
C VAL A 328 -13.64 -5.83 2.71
N HIS A 329 -14.58 -5.67 3.65
CA HIS A 329 -14.31 -5.52 5.10
C HIS A 329 -13.25 -4.46 5.45
N LEU A 330 -13.19 -3.37 4.68
CA LEU A 330 -12.25 -2.28 4.94
C LEU A 330 -12.41 -1.66 6.34
N ASP A 331 -13.58 -1.83 6.97
CA ASP A 331 -13.84 -1.40 8.34
C ASP A 331 -13.10 -2.22 9.41
N GLN A 332 -12.56 -3.39 9.05
CA GLN A 332 -11.78 -4.26 9.93
C GLN A 332 -10.27 -4.13 9.71
N LEU A 333 -9.84 -3.31 8.74
CA LEU A 333 -8.44 -3.02 8.48
C LEU A 333 -7.76 -2.42 9.72
N ARG A 334 -6.65 -3.02 10.15
CA ARG A 334 -5.86 -2.46 11.26
C ARG A 334 -4.71 -1.65 10.72
N LEU A 335 -4.63 -0.40 11.19
CA LEU A 335 -3.54 0.52 10.89
C LEU A 335 -2.74 0.74 12.17
N GLU A 336 -1.49 0.32 12.16
CA GLU A 336 -0.56 0.43 13.28
C GLU A 336 0.59 1.39 12.90
N GLY A 337 1.19 2.01 13.91
CA GLY A 337 2.30 2.95 13.71
C GLY A 337 1.93 4.21 12.91
N ALA A 338 2.90 4.72 12.15
CA ALA A 338 2.83 5.99 11.42
C ALA A 338 2.27 5.82 10.00
N CYS A 339 1.06 5.26 9.85
CA CYS A 339 0.41 5.18 8.54
C CYS A 339 -0.03 6.57 8.04
N THR A 340 0.46 6.99 6.87
CA THR A 340 0.19 8.33 6.29
C THR A 340 -0.78 8.28 5.12
N PHE A 341 -1.52 9.37 4.90
CA PHE A 341 -2.46 9.55 3.79
C PHE A 341 -2.18 10.90 3.13
N ASP A 342 -2.58 11.06 1.87
CA ASP A 342 -2.49 12.35 1.20
C ASP A 342 -3.48 13.35 1.82
N THR A 343 -3.28 14.63 1.53
CA THR A 343 -4.10 15.72 2.08
C THR A 343 -4.74 16.56 1.00
N ALA A 344 -5.90 17.13 1.31
CA ALA A 344 -6.56 18.07 0.41
C ALA A 344 -5.62 19.26 0.13
N PRO A 345 -5.43 19.68 -1.15
CA PRO A 345 -4.52 20.74 -1.49
C PRO A 345 -4.91 22.05 -0.79
N PRO A 346 -3.95 22.81 -0.23
CA PRO A 346 -4.22 24.02 0.56
C PRO A 346 -4.71 25.21 -0.29
N THR A 347 -4.84 25.03 -1.61
CA THR A 347 -5.11 26.09 -2.57
C THR A 347 -6.49 26.73 -2.38
N VAL A 348 -6.52 28.05 -2.43
CA VAL A 348 -7.76 28.84 -2.48
C VAL A 348 -8.22 28.89 -3.94
N HIS A 349 -9.39 28.33 -4.24
CA HIS A 349 -9.91 28.28 -5.61
C HIS A 349 -10.77 29.53 -5.91
N TRP A 350 -10.30 30.37 -6.83
CA TRP A 350 -10.87 31.68 -7.22
C TRP A 350 -11.74 31.62 -8.49
N ARG A 351 -12.54 30.55 -8.70
CA ARG A 351 -13.37 30.42 -9.93
C ARG A 351 -14.83 30.82 -9.76
N ARG A 352 -15.38 30.79 -8.54
CA ARG A 352 -16.71 31.32 -8.22
C ARG A 352 -16.60 32.13 -6.94
N TRP A 353 -17.29 33.27 -6.90
CA TRP A 353 -17.44 34.02 -5.64
C TRP A 353 -18.52 33.33 -4.80
N PRO A 354 -18.25 33.04 -3.51
CA PRO A 354 -17.03 33.35 -2.75
C PRO A 354 -15.91 32.30 -2.96
N PRO A 355 -14.62 32.69 -2.83
CA PRO A 355 -13.48 31.80 -3.00
C PRO A 355 -13.57 30.60 -2.04
N VAL A 356 -13.46 29.39 -2.57
CA VAL A 356 -13.55 28.16 -1.78
C VAL A 356 -12.15 27.73 -1.39
N ARG A 357 -11.84 27.82 -0.09
CA ARG A 357 -10.64 27.19 0.49
C ARG A 357 -10.99 25.77 0.90
N PHE A 358 -10.27 24.79 0.36
CA PHE A 358 -10.43 23.41 0.80
C PHE A 358 -10.02 23.25 2.25
N THR A 359 -10.76 22.38 2.94
CA THR A 359 -10.46 22.01 4.33
C THR A 359 -9.24 21.09 4.31
N ALA A 360 -8.15 21.47 4.99
CA ALA A 360 -7.05 20.55 5.25
C ALA A 360 -7.59 19.32 6.00
N ARG A 361 -7.47 18.15 5.37
CA ARG A 361 -7.96 16.85 5.83
C ARG A 361 -7.19 15.75 5.11
N ARG A 362 -7.16 14.54 5.68
CA ARG A 362 -6.74 13.32 4.97
C ARG A 362 -7.72 12.98 3.83
N VAL A 363 -7.18 12.60 2.68
CA VAL A 363 -7.95 12.31 1.46
C VAL A 363 -7.44 11.04 0.79
N LEU A 364 -8.37 10.25 0.24
CA LEU A 364 -8.05 9.06 -0.54
C LEU A 364 -7.46 9.41 -1.91
N ALA A 365 -6.53 8.59 -2.40
CA ALA A 365 -5.94 8.75 -3.73
C ALA A 365 -7.02 8.83 -4.83
N GLU A 366 -8.07 8.02 -4.74
CA GLU A 366 -9.16 8.05 -5.71
C GLU A 366 -9.97 9.35 -5.70
N GLU A 367 -10.09 10.04 -4.57
CA GLU A 367 -10.72 11.36 -4.53
C GLU A 367 -9.84 12.39 -5.26
N HIS A 368 -8.51 12.31 -5.11
CA HIS A 368 -7.60 13.15 -5.89
C HIS A 368 -7.83 12.94 -7.39
N HIS A 369 -7.87 11.67 -7.82
CA HIS A 369 -8.11 11.30 -9.21
C HIS A 369 -9.47 11.79 -9.73
N TRP A 370 -10.54 11.59 -8.95
CA TRP A 370 -11.88 12.04 -9.30
C TRP A 370 -11.93 13.56 -9.46
N ARG A 371 -11.41 14.32 -8.49
CA ARG A 371 -11.43 15.80 -8.55
C ARG A 371 -10.56 16.38 -9.64
N ALA A 372 -9.40 15.76 -9.91
CA ALA A 372 -8.54 16.14 -11.01
C ALA A 372 -9.23 15.93 -12.38
N SER A 373 -10.13 14.95 -12.48
CA SER A 373 -10.90 14.67 -13.70
C SER A 373 -12.11 15.58 -13.91
N GLN A 374 -12.51 16.40 -12.93
CA GLN A 374 -13.69 17.26 -13.02
C GLN A 374 -13.46 18.50 -13.91
N PRO A 375 -14.51 19.00 -14.61
CA PRO A 375 -14.41 20.22 -15.42
C PRO A 375 -14.01 21.46 -14.60
N GLY A 376 -12.76 21.90 -14.77
CA GLY A 376 -12.19 23.02 -14.02
C GLY A 376 -11.64 22.65 -12.65
N ALA A 377 -11.05 21.46 -12.55
CA ALA A 377 -10.29 20.99 -11.40
C ALA A 377 -9.35 22.06 -10.82
N ALA A 378 -9.31 22.16 -9.49
CA ALA A 378 -8.34 23.02 -8.82
C ALA A 378 -6.92 22.45 -8.99
N ARG A 379 -5.92 23.35 -9.09
CA ARG A 379 -4.51 22.93 -9.11
C ARG A 379 -4.15 22.27 -7.78
N GLY A 380 -3.37 21.20 -7.81
CA GLY A 380 -2.89 20.48 -6.63
C GLY A 380 -3.62 19.17 -6.31
N TRP A 381 -4.66 18.80 -7.08
CA TRP A 381 -5.21 17.44 -7.04
C TRP A 381 -4.39 16.52 -7.95
N ASN A 382 -4.04 15.33 -7.45
CA ASN A 382 -3.22 14.37 -8.20
C ASN A 382 -4.07 13.71 -9.29
N VAL A 383 -3.50 13.59 -10.49
CA VAL A 383 -4.16 12.93 -11.62
C VAL A 383 -3.93 11.43 -11.52
N ALA A 384 -4.97 10.64 -11.84
CA ALA A 384 -4.83 9.20 -11.93
C ALA A 384 -3.74 8.83 -12.94
N VAL A 385 -2.81 7.96 -12.51
CA VAL A 385 -1.93 7.27 -13.44
C VAL A 385 -2.79 6.36 -14.34
N LEU A 386 -2.44 6.24 -15.63
CA LEU A 386 -3.13 5.37 -16.58
C LEU A 386 -3.37 3.97 -15.98
N GLY A 387 -4.63 3.53 -15.91
CA GLY A 387 -5.03 2.23 -15.35
C GLY A 387 -5.64 2.28 -13.94
N ALA A 388 -5.49 3.39 -13.20
CA ALA A 388 -6.23 3.59 -11.95
C ALA A 388 -7.73 3.77 -12.26
N GLY A 389 -8.55 2.78 -11.88
CA GLY A 389 -10.00 2.83 -12.09
C GLY A 389 -10.61 4.14 -11.58
N ARG A 390 -11.54 4.72 -12.33
CA ARG A 390 -12.23 5.96 -11.90
C ARG A 390 -13.32 5.60 -10.90
N ALA A 391 -13.08 5.87 -9.62
CA ALA A 391 -14.11 5.78 -8.60
C ALA A 391 -14.86 7.11 -8.48
N GLY A 392 -16.19 7.05 -8.56
CA GLY A 392 -17.05 8.22 -8.37
C GLY A 392 -17.44 8.43 -6.90
N PRO A 393 -18.10 9.56 -6.57
CA PRO A 393 -18.50 9.87 -5.19
C PRO A 393 -19.37 8.78 -4.53
N LEU A 394 -20.24 8.13 -5.32
CA LEU A 394 -21.10 7.04 -4.86
C LEU A 394 -20.30 5.82 -4.38
N GLN A 395 -19.17 5.53 -5.03
CA GLN A 395 -18.28 4.43 -4.64
C GLN A 395 -17.35 4.83 -3.49
N LEU A 396 -16.94 6.10 -3.42
CA LEU A 396 -16.02 6.60 -2.40
C LEU A 396 -16.69 6.82 -1.04
N ALA A 397 -17.98 7.18 -0.98
CA ALA A 397 -18.67 7.40 0.29
C ALA A 397 -18.65 6.15 1.21
N PRO A 398 -18.94 4.93 0.73
CA PRO A 398 -18.77 3.70 1.51
C PRO A 398 -17.32 3.46 1.97
N VAL A 399 -16.33 3.74 1.13
CA VAL A 399 -14.90 3.57 1.45
C VAL A 399 -14.50 4.49 2.60
N TYR A 400 -14.89 5.77 2.53
CA TYR A 400 -14.70 6.73 3.62
C TYR A 400 -15.37 6.29 4.92
N ARG A 401 -16.60 5.75 4.84
CA ARG A 401 -17.33 5.25 6.01
C ARG A 401 -16.62 4.06 6.65
N ALA A 402 -16.14 3.12 5.85
CA ALA A 402 -15.45 1.93 6.33
C ALA A 402 -14.13 2.32 7.02
N LEU A 403 -13.30 3.17 6.40
CA LEU A 403 -12.08 3.68 7.02
C LEU A 403 -12.36 4.49 8.28
N ARG A 404 -13.41 5.32 8.30
CA ARG A 404 -13.82 6.02 9.52
C ARG A 404 -14.05 5.02 10.67
N LYS A 405 -14.80 3.96 10.42
CA LYS A 405 -15.09 2.93 11.42
C LYS A 405 -13.82 2.22 11.89
N ALA A 406 -12.92 1.86 10.98
CA ALA A 406 -11.61 1.28 11.33
C ALA A 406 -10.80 2.20 12.26
N PHE A 407 -10.78 3.51 12.00
CA PHE A 407 -10.12 4.49 12.87
C PHE A 407 -10.83 4.69 14.21
N GLU A 408 -12.16 4.65 14.26
CA GLU A 408 -12.96 4.69 15.50
C GLU A 408 -12.66 3.47 16.37
N ASP A 409 -12.62 2.27 15.78
CA ASP A 409 -12.30 1.02 16.46
C ASP A 409 -10.84 1.02 16.98
N GLY A 410 -9.92 1.66 16.24
CA GLY A 410 -8.54 1.94 16.65
C GLY A 410 -8.37 3.09 17.65
N LYS A 411 -9.46 3.71 18.13
CA LYS A 411 -9.47 4.87 19.04
C LYS A 411 -8.73 6.11 18.51
N HIS A 412 -8.54 6.21 17.20
CA HIS A 412 -7.85 7.33 16.54
C HIS A 412 -8.85 8.38 16.04
N GLU A 413 -9.51 9.03 17.00
CA GLU A 413 -10.60 10.02 16.80
C GLU A 413 -10.27 11.19 15.85
N PRO A 414 -9.05 11.78 15.85
CA PRO A 414 -8.69 12.83 14.87
C PRO A 414 -8.76 12.36 13.42
N GLY A 415 -8.30 11.14 13.16
CA GLY A 415 -8.28 10.52 11.83
C GLY A 415 -9.69 10.19 11.36
N ALA A 416 -10.50 9.57 12.24
CA ALA A 416 -11.90 9.27 11.96
C ALA A 416 -12.68 10.52 11.51
N ALA A 417 -12.45 11.66 12.14
CA ALA A 417 -13.17 12.88 11.79
C ALA A 417 -12.83 13.44 10.40
N ASP A 418 -11.60 13.23 9.90
CA ASP A 418 -11.23 13.59 8.52
C ASP A 418 -11.96 12.70 7.51
N PHE A 419 -12.04 11.39 7.77
CA PHE A 419 -12.80 10.46 6.93
C PHE A 419 -14.32 10.71 6.98
N TYR A 420 -14.86 11.11 8.13
CA TYR A 420 -16.26 11.57 8.24
C TYR A 420 -16.52 12.78 7.33
N TYR A 421 -15.62 13.77 7.35
CA TYR A 421 -15.73 14.95 6.50
C TYR A 421 -15.56 14.59 5.01
N GLY A 422 -14.76 13.58 4.68
CA GLY A 422 -14.67 12.96 3.35
C GLY A 422 -15.99 12.33 2.89
N GLU A 423 -16.58 11.46 3.72
CA GLU A 423 -17.86 10.78 3.45
C GLU A 423 -18.97 11.79 3.13
N MET A 424 -19.15 12.80 4.00
CA MET A 424 -20.21 13.81 3.81
C MET A 424 -20.01 14.61 2.52
N GLU A 425 -18.77 14.87 2.14
CA GLU A 425 -18.50 15.55 0.87
C GLU A 425 -18.78 14.67 -0.35
N MET A 426 -18.44 13.39 -0.29
CA MET A 426 -18.78 12.45 -1.37
C MET A 426 -20.29 12.31 -1.52
N ARG A 427 -21.03 12.22 -0.40
CA ARG A 427 -22.51 12.22 -0.42
C ARG A 427 -23.08 13.49 -1.04
N ARG A 428 -22.56 14.66 -0.69
CA ARG A 428 -23.03 15.93 -1.29
C ARG A 428 -22.90 15.96 -2.82
N HIS A 429 -21.87 15.32 -3.36
CA HIS A 429 -21.58 15.25 -4.80
C HIS A 429 -22.09 13.97 -5.47
N ALA A 430 -22.75 13.08 -4.74
CA ALA A 430 -23.33 11.87 -5.31
C ALA A 430 -24.64 12.20 -6.03
N ASP A 431 -24.83 11.59 -7.20
CA ASP A 431 -25.96 11.88 -8.09
C ASP A 431 -27.27 11.23 -7.64
N ASP A 432 -27.20 10.18 -6.82
CA ASP A 432 -28.33 9.40 -6.30
C ASP A 432 -29.07 10.06 -5.13
N ILE A 433 -28.46 11.05 -4.49
CA ILE A 433 -29.05 11.71 -3.33
C ILE A 433 -30.15 12.70 -3.74
N PRO A 434 -31.35 12.66 -3.10
CA PRO A 434 -32.43 13.62 -3.34
C PRO A 434 -31.98 15.08 -3.14
N HIS A 435 -32.54 16.00 -3.92
CA HIS A 435 -32.19 17.42 -3.84
C HIS A 435 -32.38 18.03 -2.44
N SER A 436 -33.38 17.58 -1.68
CA SER A 436 -33.63 18.02 -0.30
C SER A 436 -32.49 17.63 0.65
N GLU A 437 -32.03 16.39 0.59
CA GLU A 437 -30.92 15.90 1.40
C GLU A 437 -29.60 16.56 0.98
N ARG A 438 -29.36 16.74 -0.32
CA ARG A 438 -28.21 17.51 -0.82
C ARG A 438 -28.24 18.96 -0.31
N GLY A 439 -29.42 19.57 -0.26
CA GLY A 439 -29.64 20.89 0.32
C GLY A 439 -29.30 20.95 1.81
N LEU A 440 -29.76 19.95 2.60
CA LEU A 440 -29.45 19.81 4.02
C LEU A 440 -27.95 19.63 4.26
N LEU A 441 -27.29 18.76 3.50
CA LEU A 441 -25.83 18.57 3.58
C LEU A 441 -25.07 19.85 3.24
N THR A 442 -25.55 20.60 2.24
CA THR A 442 -24.96 21.88 1.85
C THR A 442 -25.12 22.93 2.95
N ALA A 443 -26.30 23.01 3.58
CA ALA A 443 -26.53 23.89 4.73
C ALA A 443 -25.65 23.48 5.93
N TYR A 444 -25.58 22.18 6.24
CA TYR A 444 -24.77 21.67 7.34
C TYR A 444 -23.26 21.95 7.15
N TRP A 445 -22.76 21.81 5.92
CA TRP A 445 -21.41 22.22 5.54
C TRP A 445 -21.17 23.73 5.69
N ALA A 446 -22.11 24.54 5.23
CA ALA A 446 -21.99 26.00 5.24
C ALA A 446 -22.00 26.55 6.67
N LEU A 447 -22.89 26.02 7.52
CA LEU A 447 -23.07 26.49 8.90
C LEU A 447 -21.96 26.01 9.83
N SER A 448 -21.54 24.75 9.73
CA SER A 448 -20.69 24.12 10.75
C SER A 448 -19.51 23.31 10.22
N GLY A 449 -19.35 23.21 8.89
CA GLY A 449 -18.36 22.31 8.29
C GLY A 449 -18.60 20.86 8.69
N TYR A 450 -19.86 20.40 8.62
CA TYR A 450 -20.30 19.09 9.10
C TYR A 450 -20.05 18.86 10.60
N GLY A 451 -20.27 19.87 11.44
CA GLY A 451 -20.15 19.76 12.90
C GLY A 451 -18.71 19.64 13.41
N LEU A 452 -17.70 19.94 12.58
CA LEU A 452 -16.28 19.85 12.95
C LEU A 452 -15.61 21.21 13.12
N ARG A 453 -16.27 22.32 12.76
CA ARG A 453 -15.67 23.66 12.78
C ARG A 453 -16.51 24.66 13.58
N ALA A 454 -16.16 24.81 14.86
CA ALA A 454 -16.78 25.77 15.75
C ALA A 454 -16.67 27.22 15.24
N SER A 455 -15.56 27.57 14.58
CA SER A 455 -15.35 28.93 14.06
C SER A 455 -16.39 29.34 13.01
N ARG A 456 -16.87 28.41 12.17
CA ARG A 456 -17.94 28.70 11.19
C ARG A 456 -19.26 28.93 11.91
N SER A 457 -19.61 28.05 12.84
CA SER A 457 -20.84 28.17 13.63
C SER A 457 -20.86 29.46 14.46
N LEU A 458 -19.74 29.82 15.09
CA LEU A 458 -19.59 31.07 15.85
C LEU A 458 -19.64 32.31 14.96
N ALA A 459 -19.05 32.27 13.76
CA ALA A 459 -19.15 33.37 12.81
C ALA A 459 -20.59 33.58 12.32
N TRP A 460 -21.32 32.50 12.03
CA TRP A 460 -22.74 32.55 11.70
C TRP A 460 -23.58 33.03 12.88
N LEU A 461 -23.24 32.62 14.12
CA LEU A 461 -23.89 33.11 15.32
C LEU A 461 -23.69 34.62 15.47
N GLY A 462 -22.45 35.10 15.34
CA GLY A 462 -22.15 36.54 15.39
C GLY A 462 -22.87 37.32 14.29
N ALA A 463 -22.88 36.81 13.05
CA ALA A 463 -23.59 37.43 11.93
C ALA A 463 -25.12 37.46 12.16
N ALA A 464 -25.70 36.37 12.67
CA ALA A 464 -27.11 36.30 13.03
C ALA A 464 -27.44 37.32 14.13
N MET A 465 -26.64 37.36 15.20
CA MET A 465 -26.82 38.32 16.29
C MET A 465 -26.72 39.77 15.81
N ILE A 466 -25.76 40.09 14.94
CA ILE A 466 -25.64 41.43 14.33
C ILE A 466 -26.89 41.74 13.50
N ALA A 467 -27.36 40.80 12.69
CA ALA A 467 -28.56 40.97 11.89
C ALA A 467 -29.81 41.18 12.78
N THR A 468 -29.96 40.40 13.85
CA THR A 468 -31.03 40.56 14.85
C THR A 468 -30.98 41.95 15.48
N VAL A 469 -29.80 42.39 15.93
CA VAL A 469 -29.62 43.73 16.53
C VAL A 469 -30.00 44.83 15.54
N VAL A 470 -29.56 44.74 14.29
CA VAL A 470 -29.90 45.72 13.23
C VAL A 470 -31.40 45.73 12.95
N LEU A 471 -32.04 44.57 12.84
CA LEU A 471 -33.48 44.45 12.60
C LEU A 471 -34.30 44.95 13.79
N LEU A 472 -33.86 44.68 15.03
CA LEU A 472 -34.50 45.19 16.24
C LEU A 472 -34.37 46.71 16.35
N MET A 473 -33.22 47.29 16.04
CA MET A 473 -33.04 48.75 16.01
C MET A 473 -33.94 49.40 14.96
N ALA A 474 -34.00 48.82 13.75
CA ALA A 474 -34.75 49.34 12.62
C ALA A 474 -36.27 49.21 12.78
N PHE A 475 -36.75 48.08 13.30
CA PHE A 475 -38.18 47.74 13.29
C PHE A 475 -38.72 47.15 14.61
N GLY A 476 -37.86 46.54 15.43
CA GLY A 476 -38.32 45.70 16.54
C GLY A 476 -38.54 46.41 17.89
N LEU A 477 -37.75 47.43 18.21
CA LEU A 477 -37.91 48.18 19.46
C LEU A 477 -38.97 49.29 19.29
N ALA A 478 -39.92 49.35 20.22
CA ALA A 478 -40.94 50.41 20.26
C ALA A 478 -40.29 51.80 20.34
N GLN A 479 -40.96 52.81 19.79
CA GLN A 479 -40.50 54.21 19.84
C GLN A 479 -40.55 54.77 21.26
N ASP A 480 -41.62 54.45 21.99
CA ASP A 480 -41.84 54.81 23.39
C ASP A 480 -42.29 53.58 24.18
N ALA A 481 -41.91 53.47 25.46
CA ALA A 481 -42.53 52.47 26.34
C ALA A 481 -44.00 52.87 26.54
N PRO A 482 -44.99 52.04 26.15
CA PRO A 482 -46.40 52.38 26.30
C PRO A 482 -46.68 52.76 27.75
N LYS A 483 -47.11 54.01 27.96
CA LYS A 483 -47.42 54.54 29.29
C LYS A 483 -48.54 53.69 29.87
N GLN A 484 -48.28 53.00 30.97
CA GLN A 484 -49.30 52.27 31.71
C GLN A 484 -50.22 53.28 32.39
N THR A 485 -51.40 53.51 31.83
CA THR A 485 -52.41 54.36 32.43
C THR A 485 -53.28 53.50 33.34
N ALA A 486 -53.02 53.57 34.65
CA ALA A 486 -53.90 52.96 35.64
C ALA A 486 -55.11 53.87 35.84
N THR A 487 -56.25 53.51 35.26
CA THR A 487 -57.52 54.20 35.53
C THR A 487 -58.25 53.47 36.64
N GLY A 488 -58.65 54.20 37.69
CA GLY A 488 -59.33 53.63 38.85
C GLY A 488 -60.66 54.32 39.08
N THR A 489 -61.73 53.55 39.27
CA THR A 489 -63.04 54.08 39.67
C THR A 489 -63.14 54.10 41.19
N VAL A 490 -63.33 55.28 41.80
CA VAL A 490 -63.49 55.42 43.26
C VAL A 490 -64.99 55.54 43.60
N PRO A 491 -65.59 54.59 44.32
CA PRO A 491 -67.00 54.69 44.73
C PRO A 491 -67.16 55.70 45.88
N ALA A 492 -68.22 56.52 45.84
CA ALA A 492 -68.48 57.61 46.78
C ALA A 492 -68.73 57.21 48.26
N GLY A 493 -68.72 55.93 48.59
CA GLY A 493 -68.99 55.41 49.94
C GLY A 493 -67.82 54.69 50.63
N GLY A 494 -66.63 54.65 50.01
CA GLY A 494 -65.49 53.89 50.54
C GLY A 494 -65.64 52.38 50.29
N GLY A 495 -64.82 51.84 49.39
CA GLY A 495 -64.84 50.44 48.99
C GLY A 495 -63.78 50.14 47.93
N LYS A 496 -63.56 48.84 47.67
CA LYS A 496 -62.46 48.28 46.86
C LYS A 496 -62.25 49.03 45.53
N ILE A 497 -61.07 49.62 45.36
CA ILE A 497 -60.65 50.31 44.14
C ILE A 497 -60.20 49.25 43.13
N THR A 498 -60.82 49.24 41.94
CA THR A 498 -60.39 48.39 40.82
C THR A 498 -59.60 49.26 39.86
N PHE A 499 -58.35 48.89 39.61
CA PHE A 499 -57.50 49.56 38.63
C PHE A 499 -57.54 48.77 37.33
N ASP A 500 -57.95 49.40 36.24
CA ASP A 500 -57.78 48.88 34.89
C ASP A 500 -56.47 49.47 34.34
N ILE A 501 -55.49 48.59 34.09
CA ILE A 501 -54.18 48.97 33.56
C ILE A 501 -54.22 48.70 32.07
N ASP A 502 -54.57 49.74 31.31
CA ASP A 502 -54.57 49.65 29.85
C ASP A 502 -53.17 49.95 29.32
N LYS A 503 -52.64 49.09 28.46
CA LYS A 503 -51.31 49.20 27.88
C LYS A 503 -51.45 49.34 26.37
N GLY A 504 -51.16 50.53 25.86
CA GLY A 504 -51.24 50.80 24.42
C GLY A 504 -50.28 49.93 23.60
N ASP A 505 -50.66 49.64 22.36
CA ASP A 505 -49.85 48.82 21.45
C ASP A 505 -48.54 49.54 21.05
N PRO A 506 -47.39 48.84 21.09
CA PRO A 506 -46.11 49.43 20.70
C PRO A 506 -46.07 49.76 19.20
N HIS A 507 -45.78 51.02 18.87
CA HIS A 507 -45.69 51.50 17.49
C HIS A 507 -44.26 51.46 16.92
N ASN A 508 -44.17 51.28 15.59
CA ASN A 508 -42.93 51.26 14.85
C ASN A 508 -42.21 52.64 14.89
N PRO A 509 -40.86 52.65 14.91
CA PRO A 509 -40.09 53.88 15.02
C PRO A 509 -40.16 54.74 13.74
N THR A 510 -40.54 56.01 13.91
CA THR A 510 -40.63 57.03 12.85
C THR A 510 -39.45 58.01 12.82
N GLY A 511 -38.65 58.08 13.90
CA GLY A 511 -37.46 58.94 14.06
C GLY A 511 -36.11 58.23 13.91
N ASP A 512 -35.07 58.69 14.64
CA ASP A 512 -33.71 58.13 14.56
C ASP A 512 -33.66 56.65 15.00
N ARG A 513 -33.46 55.76 14.01
CA ARG A 513 -33.52 54.31 14.18
C ARG A 513 -32.20 53.71 14.67
N PHE A 514 -31.08 54.43 14.53
CA PHE A 514 -29.73 53.94 14.80
C PHE A 514 -29.02 54.79 15.85
N SER A 515 -29.49 54.71 17.09
CA SER A 515 -28.90 55.40 18.24
C SER A 515 -28.25 54.42 19.22
N GLY A 516 -27.24 54.89 19.98
CA GLY A 516 -26.53 54.06 20.96
C GLY A 516 -27.45 53.43 22.02
N VAL A 517 -28.50 54.13 22.44
CA VAL A 517 -29.49 53.64 23.42
C VAL A 517 -30.33 52.49 22.83
N ARG A 518 -30.71 52.57 21.55
CA ARG A 518 -31.44 51.48 20.88
C ARG A 518 -30.52 50.29 20.62
N PHE A 519 -29.25 50.52 20.32
CA PHE A 519 -28.25 49.47 20.20
C PHE A 519 -28.10 48.68 21.50
N GLU A 520 -27.94 49.35 22.65
CA GLU A 520 -27.80 48.69 23.95
C GLU A 520 -29.05 47.85 24.30
N LYS A 521 -30.25 48.40 24.04
CA LYS A 521 -31.51 47.65 24.21
C LYS A 521 -31.59 46.44 23.27
N ALA A 522 -31.29 46.61 21.98
CA ALA A 522 -31.34 45.53 21.00
C ALA A 522 -30.30 44.44 21.30
N LEU A 523 -29.11 44.83 21.75
CA LEU A 523 -28.05 43.92 22.17
C LEU A 523 -28.48 43.11 23.41
N ASN A 524 -29.07 43.76 24.41
CA ASN A 524 -29.60 43.08 25.59
C ASN A 524 -30.74 42.11 25.25
N VAL A 525 -31.65 42.48 24.34
CA VAL A 525 -32.71 41.57 23.86
C VAL A 525 -32.08 40.36 23.17
N THR A 526 -31.13 40.58 22.27
CA THR A 526 -30.47 39.52 21.49
C THR A 526 -29.70 38.57 22.42
N LEU A 527 -28.81 39.08 23.28
CA LEU A 527 -28.03 38.28 24.23
C LEU A 527 -28.92 37.46 25.17
N ASN A 528 -29.97 38.08 25.72
CA ASN A 528 -30.91 37.38 26.57
C ASN A 528 -31.69 36.32 25.79
N SER A 529 -32.04 36.55 24.53
CA SER A 529 -32.77 35.57 23.70
C SER A 529 -31.94 34.33 23.34
N VAL A 530 -30.60 34.47 23.25
CA VAL A 530 -29.68 33.35 22.95
C VAL A 530 -29.54 32.40 24.14
N VAL A 531 -29.52 32.93 25.38
CA VAL A 531 -29.10 32.17 26.58
C VAL A 531 -30.19 32.05 27.65
N PHE A 532 -31.13 32.99 27.76
CA PHE A 532 -32.08 33.11 28.87
C PHE A 532 -33.52 33.45 28.42
N ARG A 533 -34.46 33.56 29.38
CA ARG A 533 -35.87 33.91 29.13
C ARG A 533 -36.06 35.39 28.77
N SER A 534 -37.24 35.70 28.23
CA SER A 534 -37.68 36.98 27.65
C SER A 534 -37.08 38.24 28.29
N SER A 535 -36.60 39.13 27.44
CA SER A 535 -35.91 40.38 27.78
C SER A 535 -36.74 41.43 28.55
N GLY A 536 -38.05 41.20 28.73
CA GLY A 536 -38.97 42.13 29.41
C GLY A 536 -39.14 43.48 28.68
N GLN A 537 -38.64 43.60 27.45
CA GLN A 537 -38.74 44.81 26.63
C GLN A 537 -40.03 44.82 25.80
N ASP A 538 -40.60 46.00 25.61
CA ASP A 538 -41.75 46.19 24.73
C ASP A 538 -41.32 46.19 23.27
N LEU A 539 -41.66 45.10 22.58
CA LEU A 539 -41.36 44.86 21.17
C LEU A 539 -42.58 45.15 20.31
N THR A 540 -42.35 45.71 19.13
CA THR A 540 -43.38 45.80 18.08
C THR A 540 -43.73 44.40 17.58
N THR A 541 -44.84 44.25 16.84
CA THR A 541 -45.19 42.95 16.22
C THR A 541 -44.04 42.38 15.37
N ALA A 542 -43.35 43.24 14.63
CA ALA A 542 -42.15 42.86 13.87
C ALA A 542 -41.01 42.43 14.82
N GLY A 543 -40.79 43.16 15.92
CA GLY A 543 -39.82 42.80 16.96
C GLY A 543 -40.09 41.45 17.61
N THR A 544 -41.36 41.10 17.83
CA THR A 544 -41.76 39.78 18.35
C THR A 544 -41.38 38.67 17.39
N TYR A 545 -41.65 38.81 16.08
CA TYR A 545 -41.26 37.81 15.08
C TYR A 545 -39.74 37.69 14.93
N ILE A 546 -39.01 38.81 15.02
CA ILE A 546 -37.54 38.84 15.00
C ILE A 546 -36.99 38.09 16.22
N GLU A 547 -37.49 38.38 17.43
CA GLU A 547 -37.07 37.70 18.65
C GLU A 547 -37.40 36.19 18.61
N MET A 548 -38.59 35.82 18.14
CA MET A 548 -38.98 34.41 17.96
C MET A 548 -38.05 33.66 17.00
N THR A 549 -37.65 34.30 15.90
CA THR A 549 -36.71 33.72 14.93
C THR A 549 -35.33 33.54 15.56
N SER A 550 -34.84 34.56 16.27
CA SER A 550 -33.58 34.55 17.03
C SER A 550 -33.50 33.37 18.01
N ARG A 551 -34.57 33.17 18.78
CA ARG A 551 -34.70 32.09 19.78
C ARG A 551 -34.67 30.68 19.17
N LEU A 552 -34.88 30.54 17.88
CA LEU A 552 -34.72 29.27 17.18
C LEU A 552 -33.32 29.15 16.55
N THR A 553 -32.89 30.17 15.81
CA THR A 553 -31.69 30.09 14.98
C THR A 553 -30.40 30.17 15.78
N GLU A 554 -30.32 31.06 16.78
CA GLU A 554 -29.08 31.32 17.51
C GLU A 554 -28.71 30.18 18.48
N PRO A 555 -29.64 29.57 19.25
CA PRO A 555 -29.33 28.38 20.04
C PRO A 555 -28.89 27.18 19.20
N VAL A 556 -29.44 27.00 17.99
CA VAL A 556 -29.01 25.95 17.06
C VAL A 556 -27.55 26.16 16.63
N LEU A 557 -27.19 27.40 16.26
CA LEU A 557 -25.81 27.74 15.90
C LEU A 557 -24.84 27.57 17.07
N LEU A 558 -25.26 27.97 18.27
CA LEU A 558 -24.51 27.75 19.50
C LEU A 558 -24.34 26.25 19.79
N GLY A 559 -25.40 25.45 19.64
CA GLY A 559 -25.37 23.99 19.78
C GLY A 559 -24.40 23.33 18.78
N LEU A 560 -24.40 23.78 17.52
CA LEU A 560 -23.43 23.32 16.51
C LEU A 560 -22.00 23.72 16.86
N ALA A 561 -21.78 24.89 17.46
CA ALA A 561 -20.47 25.31 17.93
C ALA A 561 -19.98 24.42 19.09
N VAL A 562 -20.85 24.17 20.08
CA VAL A 562 -20.56 23.30 21.23
C VAL A 562 -20.25 21.87 20.77
N LEU A 563 -21.04 21.33 19.83
CA LEU A 563 -20.80 20.01 19.24
C LEU A 563 -19.42 19.94 18.58
N ALA A 564 -19.05 20.96 17.80
CA ALA A 564 -17.75 21.03 17.15
C ALA A 564 -16.58 21.17 18.14
N ILE A 565 -16.78 21.90 19.25
CA ILE A 565 -15.78 22.00 20.33
C ILE A 565 -15.63 20.65 21.03
N ARG A 566 -16.73 19.99 21.38
CA ARG A 566 -16.71 18.64 21.99
C ARG A 566 -15.97 17.66 21.09
N ASN A 567 -16.29 17.66 19.80
CA ASN A 567 -15.61 16.82 18.81
C ASN A 567 -14.13 17.16 18.67
N ARG A 568 -13.71 18.41 18.95
CA ARG A 568 -12.30 18.81 18.95
C ARG A 568 -11.56 18.42 20.24
N ILE A 569 -12.24 18.38 21.38
CA ILE A 569 -11.66 17.95 22.68
C ILE A 569 -11.54 16.43 22.77
N LYS A 570 -12.42 15.69 22.09
CA LYS A 570 -12.36 14.22 21.99
C LYS A 570 -11.21 13.74 21.07
N ARG A 571 -10.77 14.60 20.16
CA ARG A 571 -9.56 14.43 19.33
C ARG A 571 -8.33 14.73 20.16
#